data_AF-A0A2D8EMA0-F1
#
_entry.id   AF-A0A2D8EMA0-F1
#
_cell.length_a   1.000
_cell.length_b   1.000
_cell.length_c   1.000
_cell.angle_alpha   90.00
_cell.angle_beta   90.00
_cell.angle_gamma   90.00
#
_symmetry.space_group_name_H-M   'P 1'
#
loop_
_entity.id
_entity.type
_entity.pdbx_description
1 polymer ?
#
loop_
_entity_poly.entity_id
_entity_poly.type
_entity_poly.pdbx_seq_one_letter_code
_entity_poly.pdbx_strand_id
1 'polypeptide(L)' 'MTELDILKKALMEQRQTSIQFLTSGGPKDYSAYKEVTGLIRGLGVSLQLIEDLVRKQENSENADE' A
#
# COMPACT_ATOMS: atom_id res chain seq x y z
N MET A 1 -17.41 5.72 3.59
CA MET A 1 -16.09 5.12 3.80
C MET A 1 -16.33 3.64 4.07
N THR A 2 -15.90 2.79 3.15
CA THR A 2 -16.02 1.34 3.25
C THR A 2 -14.88 0.77 4.11
N GLU A 3 -15.00 -0.49 4.54
CA GLU A 3 -13.92 -1.19 5.24
C GLU A 3 -12.64 -1.24 4.38
N LEU A 4 -12.80 -1.35 3.06
CA LEU A 4 -11.71 -1.37 2.09
C LEU A 4 -11.01 0.00 1.98
N ASP A 5 -11.76 1.11 2.09
CA ASP A 5 -11.20 2.46 2.14
C ASP A 5 -10.34 2.67 3.41
N ILE A 6 -10.81 2.16 4.56
CA ILE A 6 -10.07 2.22 5.82
C ILE A 6 -8.74 1.48 5.69
N LEU A 7 -8.78 0.26 5.13
CA LEU A 7 -7.59 -0.55 4.89
C LEU A 7 -6.61 0.15 3.94
N LYS A 8 -7.12 0.71 2.82
CA LYS A 8 -6.31 1.46 1.85
C LYS A 8 -5.59 2.62 2.53
N LYS A 9 -6.30 3.41 3.35
CA LYS A 9 -5.74 4.54 4.09
C LYS A 9 -4.61 4.11 5.02
N ALA A 10 -4.80 3.05 5.81
CA ALA A 10 -3.79 2.54 6.73
C ALA A 10 -2.51 2.12 6.00
N LEU A 11 -2.63 1.44 4.85
CA LEU A 11 -1.48 1.03 4.04
C LEU A 11 -0.76 2.22 3.40
N MET A 12 -1.50 3.25 2.97
CA MET A 12 -0.90 4.49 2.46
C MET A 12 -0.10 5.22 3.54
N GLU A 13 -0.65 5.32 4.75
CA GLU A 13 0.04 5.91 5.90
C GLU A 13 1.32 5.13 6.24
N GLN A 14 1.24 3.80 6.35
CA GLN A 14 2.41 2.96 6.62
C GLN A 14 3.49 3.09 5.54
N ARG A 15 3.08 3.17 4.27
CA ARG A 15 3.99 3.40 3.15
C ARG A 15 4.67 4.75 3.26
N GLN A 16 3.92 5.79 3.61
CA GLN A 16 4.46 7.13 3.77
C GLN A 16 5.47 7.21 4.93
N THR A 17 5.17 6.59 6.07
CA THR A 17 6.10 6.48 7.20
C THR A 17 7.38 5.73 6.80
N SER A 18 7.25 4.64 6.04
CA SER A 18 8.40 3.86 5.56
C SER A 18 9.28 4.65 4.60
N ILE A 19 8.66 5.44 3.70
CA ILE A 19 9.39 6.37 2.81
C ILE A 19 10.11 7.44 3.64
N GLN A 20 9.45 8.03 4.62
CA GLN A 20 10.07 9.05 5.48
C GLN A 20 11.27 8.48 6.24
N PHE A 21 11.15 7.27 6.81
CA PHE A 21 12.26 6.56 7.46
C PHE A 21 13.43 6.33 6.51
N LEU A 22 13.15 5.94 5.25
CA LEU A 22 14.18 5.77 4.23
C LEU A 22 14.87 7.10 3.90
N THR A 23 14.09 8.15 3.63
CA THR A 23 14.62 9.45 3.20
C THR A 23 15.32 10.23 4.31
N SER A 24 15.02 9.95 5.58
CA SER A 24 15.69 10.55 6.74
C SER A 24 17.04 9.89 7.07
N GLY A 25 17.46 8.89 6.31
CA GLY A 25 18.69 8.13 6.61
C GLY A 25 18.53 7.19 7.80
N GLY A 26 17.31 6.67 8.02
CA GLY A 26 17.01 5.69 9.06
C GLY A 26 17.87 4.43 8.94
N PRO A 27 17.92 3.76 7.77
CA PRO A 27 18.75 2.57 7.58
C PRO A 27 20.24 2.85 7.80
N LYS A 28 20.90 1.99 8.59
CA LYS A 28 22.33 2.15 8.95
C LYS A 28 23.27 1.24 8.17
N ASP A 29 22.71 0.26 7.46
CA ASP A 29 23.46 -0.65 6.61
C ASP A 29 22.61 -1.05 5.38
N TYR A 30 23.24 -1.79 4.47
CA TYR A 30 22.59 -2.28 3.26
C TYR A 30 21.44 -3.25 3.56
N SER A 31 21.53 -4.05 4.62
CA SER A 31 20.48 -5.01 4.98
C SER A 31 19.20 -4.29 5.38
N ALA A 32 19.31 -3.29 6.26
CA ALA A 32 18.21 -2.43 6.67
C ALA A 32 17.64 -1.63 5.49
N TYR A 33 18.49 -1.13 4.60
CA TYR A 33 18.04 -0.43 3.40
C TYR A 33 17.23 -1.36 2.48
N LYS A 34 17.73 -2.58 2.24
CA LYS A 34 17.06 -3.60 1.42
C LYS A 34 15.71 -4.00 2.02
N GLU A 35 15.64 -4.15 3.34
CA GLU A 35 14.39 -4.47 4.04
C GLU A 35 13.34 -3.37 3.87
N VAL A 36 13.70 -2.10 4.15
CA VAL A 36 12.78 -0.97 4.05
C VAL A 36 12.28 -0.76 2.62
N THR A 37 13.18 -0.83 1.64
CA THR A 37 12.79 -0.74 0.22
C THR A 37 11.94 -1.93 -0.23
N GLY A 38 12.19 -3.12 0.32
CA GLY A 38 11.35 -4.30 0.17
C GLY A 38 9.92 -4.06 0.70
N LEU A 39 9.81 -3.55 1.92
CA LEU A 39 8.54 -3.19 2.56
C LEU A 39 7.77 -2.16 1.73
N ILE A 40 8.41 -1.08 1.30
CA ILE A 40 7.78 -0.03 0.47
C ILE A 40 7.23 -0.62 -0.84
N ARG A 41 7.97 -1.54 -1.48
CA ARG A 41 7.53 -2.23 -2.70
C ARG A 41 6.31 -3.11 -2.40
N GLY A 42 6.36 -3.91 -1.34
CA GLY A 42 5.26 -4.77 -0.92
C GLY A 42 3.98 -3.99 -0.65
N LEU A 43 4.07 -2.87 0.08
CA LEU A 43 2.94 -1.97 0.33
C LEU A 43 2.36 -1.39 -0.96
N GLY A 44 3.21 -1.07 -1.94
CA GLY A 44 2.76 -0.63 -3.27
C GLY A 44 1.96 -1.70 -4.02
N VAL A 45 2.41 -2.97 -3.97
CA VAL A 45 1.67 -4.09 -4.57
C VAL A 45 0.33 -4.31 -3.87
N SER A 46 0.30 -4.27 -2.53
CA SER A 46 -0.94 -4.43 -1.77
C SER A 46 -1.97 -3.35 -2.09
N LEU A 47 -1.54 -2.09 -2.26
CA LEU A 47 -2.41 -0.99 -2.66
C LEU A 47 -3.00 -1.22 -4.07
N GLN A 48 -2.19 -1.70 -5.01
CA GLN A 48 -2.67 -2.04 -6.36
C GLN A 48 -3.74 -3.15 -6.32
N LEU A 49 -3.50 -4.20 -5.53
CA LEU A 49 -4.46 -5.30 -5.38
C LEU A 49 -5.79 -4.84 -4.79
N ILE A 50 -5.75 -3.91 -3.83
CA ILE A 50 -6.96 -3.30 -3.27
C ILE A 50 -7.72 -2.51 -4.34
N GLU A 51 -7.02 -1.70 -5.15
CA GLU A 51 -7.66 -0.96 -6.24
C GLU A 51 -8.29 -1.88 -7.28
N ASP A 52 -7.63 -2.98 -7.61
CA ASP A 52 -8.19 -3.97 -8.53
C ASP A 52 -9.43 -4.67 -7.94
N LEU A 53 -9.48 -4.88 -6.63
CA LEU A 53 -10.66 -5.40 -5.94
C LEU A 53 -11.82 -4.40 -5.96
N VAL A 54 -11.57 -3.12 -5.67
CA VAL A 54 -12.59 -2.06 -5.75
C VAL A 54 -13.21 -2.02 -7.14
N ARG A 55 -12.38 -1.98 -8.19
CA ARG A 55 -12.88 -1.97 -9.59
C ARG A 55 -13.71 -3.20 -9.92
N LYS A 56 -13.34 -4.38 -9.41
CA LYS A 56 -14.12 -5.60 -9.62
C LYS A 56 -15.48 -5.55 -8.92
N GLN A 57 -15.54 -5.02 -7.70
CA GLN A 57 -16.80 -4.85 -6.96
C GLN A 57 -17.73 -3.88 -7.69
N GLU A 58 -17.21 -2.71 -8.10
CA GLU A 58 -17.96 -1.73 -8.89
C GLU A 58 -18.46 -2.35 -10.21
N ASN A 59 -17.62 -3.09 -10.94
CA ASN A 59 -18.03 -3.73 -12.19
C ASN A 59 -19.05 -4.86 -11.99
N SER A 60 -19.00 -5.60 -10.88
CA SER A 60 -20.01 -6.63 -10.59
C SER A 60 -21.36 -6.03 -10.23
N GLU A 61 -21.39 -4.92 -9.49
CA GLU A 61 -22.63 -4.23 -9.13
C GLU A 61 -23.33 -3.62 -10.35
N ASN A 62 -22.57 -3.19 -11.37
CA ASN A 62 -23.11 -2.60 -12.60
C ASN A 62 -23.46 -3.63 -13.70
N ALA A 63 -23.21 -4.93 -13.48
CA ALA A 63 -23.47 -5.98 -14.48
C ALA A 63 -24.87 -6.63 -14.34
N ASP A 64 -25.59 -6.31 -13.27
CA ASP A 64 -26.93 -6.82 -12.95
C ASP A 64 -28.07 -5.79 -13.24
N GLU A 65 -27.76 -4.68 -13.93
CA GLU A 65 -28.71 -3.72 -14.55
C GLU A 65 -28.72 -3.85 -16.09
#